data_AF-A0A816WHK4-F1
#
_entry.id   AF-A0A816WHK4-F1
#
_cell.length_a   1.000
_cell.length_b   1.000
_cell.length_c   1.000
_cell.angle_alpha   90.00
_cell.angle_beta   90.00
_cell.angle_gamma   90.00
#
_symmetry.space_group_name_H-M   'P 1'
#
loop_
_entity.id
_entity.type
_entity.pdbx_description
1 polymer ?
#
loop_
_entity_poly.entity_id
_entity_poly.type
_entity_poly.pdbx_seq_one_letter_code
_entity_poly.pdbx_strand_id
1 'polypeptide(L)'
;MEYNENEELFSEFHVMSYNIQSLGKPRNNFANLEAFRTYMKRQSHQPHIICLQETFLDSQHLDKSVEIKHYKLFRCDDNSNRAGIITYARNDVKSTLILSNSDLQLLIVQVTI
;
A
#
# COMPACT_ATOMS: atom_id res chain seq x y z
N MET A 1 32.22 -30.12 -16.40
CA MET A 1 31.78 -28.79 -15.95
C MET A 1 30.78 -29.04 -14.85
N GLU A 2 31.22 -28.85 -13.62
CA GLU A 2 30.38 -28.97 -12.43
C GLU A 2 29.41 -27.79 -12.41
N TYR A 3 28.10 -28.07 -12.41
CA TYR A 3 27.10 -27.06 -12.13
C TYR A 3 27.06 -26.87 -10.61
N ASN A 4 27.31 -25.64 -10.19
CA ASN A 4 27.38 -25.24 -8.79
C ASN A 4 25.94 -25.23 -8.21
N GLU A 5 25.57 -26.26 -7.44
CA GLU A 5 24.25 -26.44 -6.81
C GLU A 5 24.02 -25.55 -5.56
N ASN A 6 24.54 -24.32 -5.54
CA ASN A 6 24.41 -23.42 -4.38
C ASN A 6 24.01 -21.98 -4.79
N GLU A 7 23.04 -21.83 -5.69
CA GLU A 7 22.20 -20.64 -5.64
C GLU A 7 21.15 -20.88 -4.55
N GLU A 8 21.48 -20.50 -3.31
CA GLU A 8 20.45 -20.22 -2.31
C GLU A 8 19.48 -19.23 -2.97
N LEU A 9 18.29 -19.73 -3.31
CA LEU A 9 17.16 -18.94 -3.80
C LEU A 9 16.72 -18.01 -2.68
N PHE A 10 17.42 -16.89 -2.51
CA PHE A 10 17.00 -15.82 -1.63
C PHE A 10 15.68 -15.27 -2.17
N SER A 11 14.58 -15.52 -1.45
CA SER A 11 13.32 -14.88 -1.78
C SER A 11 13.41 -13.41 -1.38
N GLU A 12 13.50 -12.52 -2.37
CA GLU A 12 13.56 -11.08 -2.12
C GLU A 12 12.21 -10.56 -1.59
N PHE A 13 12.26 -9.74 -0.53
CA PHE A 13 11.08 -9.06 0.01
C PHE A 13 11.04 -7.59 -0.43
N HIS A 14 10.11 -7.29 -1.35
CA HIS A 14 9.97 -5.97 -1.96
C HIS A 14 8.95 -5.08 -1.25
N VAL A 15 9.36 -3.87 -0.86
CA VAL A 15 8.49 -2.83 -0.28
C VAL A 15 8.51 -1.60 -1.18
N MET A 16 7.35 -1.06 -1.49
CA MET A 16 7.18 0.17 -2.27
C MET A 16 6.59 1.27 -1.38
N SER A 17 7.11 2.48 -1.49
CA SER A 17 6.56 3.67 -0.83
C SER A 17 6.34 4.78 -1.85
N TYR A 18 5.17 5.38 -1.87
CA TYR A 18 4.80 6.39 -2.85
C TYR A 18 3.86 7.45 -2.29
N ASN A 19 4.19 8.72 -2.50
CA ASN A 19 3.28 9.82 -2.21
C ASN A 19 2.26 9.94 -3.36
N ILE A 20 1.00 9.54 -3.10
CA ILE A 20 -0.05 9.44 -4.14
C ILE A 20 -0.69 10.79 -4.48
N GLN A 21 -0.38 11.84 -3.68
CA GLN A 21 -0.86 13.22 -3.82
C GLN A 21 -2.38 13.35 -4.02
N SER A 22 -3.11 13.58 -2.93
CA SER A 22 -4.51 14.06 -2.97
C SER A 22 -5.50 13.09 -3.57
N LEU A 23 -5.41 11.80 -3.20
CA LEU A 23 -6.31 10.77 -3.70
C LEU A 23 -7.80 11.04 -3.42
N GLY A 24 -8.13 11.41 -2.17
CA GLY A 24 -9.49 11.71 -1.73
C GLY A 24 -9.97 13.15 -2.01
N LYS A 25 -9.17 13.98 -2.69
CA LYS A 25 -9.65 15.31 -3.07
C LYS A 25 -10.64 15.21 -4.23
N PRO A 26 -11.77 15.95 -4.21
CA PRO A 26 -12.78 15.89 -5.28
C PRO A 26 -12.24 16.14 -6.69
N ARG A 27 -11.18 16.96 -6.81
CA ARG A 27 -10.53 17.28 -8.10
C ARG A 27 -9.71 16.11 -8.67
N ASN A 28 -9.25 15.18 -7.84
CA ASN A 28 -8.49 14.01 -8.27
C ASN A 28 -9.43 12.89 -8.72
N ASN A 29 -10.54 12.69 -7.99
CA ASN A 29 -11.53 11.65 -8.28
C ASN A 29 -10.88 10.27 -8.53
N PHE A 30 -9.91 9.91 -7.68
CA PHE A 30 -9.12 8.67 -7.79
C PHE A 30 -8.27 8.48 -9.06
N ALA A 31 -8.09 9.51 -9.90
CA ALA A 31 -7.26 9.42 -11.11
C ALA A 31 -5.83 8.95 -10.80
N ASN A 32 -5.23 9.41 -9.70
CA ASN A 32 -3.89 8.99 -9.29
C ASN A 32 -3.86 7.51 -8.89
N LEU A 33 -4.91 6.99 -8.27
CA LEU A 33 -4.99 5.56 -7.95
C LEU A 33 -5.18 4.70 -9.20
N GLU A 34 -5.96 5.15 -10.19
CA GLU A 34 -6.06 4.44 -11.47
C GLU A 34 -4.73 4.41 -12.24
N ALA A 35 -4.01 5.53 -12.24
CA ALA A 35 -2.66 5.61 -12.80
C ALA A 35 -1.71 4.64 -12.06
N PHE A 36 -1.78 4.61 -10.73
CA PHE A 36 -1.01 3.69 -9.90
C PHE A 36 -1.37 2.22 -10.16
N ARG A 37 -2.66 1.87 -10.21
CA ARG A 37 -3.15 0.53 -10.57
C ARG A 37 -2.64 0.10 -11.96
N THR A 38 -2.61 1.03 -12.92
CA THR A 38 -2.07 0.78 -14.26
C THR A 38 -0.56 0.55 -14.24
N TYR A 39 0.19 1.36 -13.48
CA TYR A 39 1.62 1.17 -13.27
C TYR A 39 1.93 -0.20 -12.65
N MET A 40 1.19 -0.58 -11.60
CA MET A 40 1.33 -1.87 -10.92
C MET A 40 1.11 -3.04 -11.89
N LYS A 41 0.08 -2.99 -12.74
CA LYS A 41 -0.19 -4.03 -13.75
C LYS A 41 0.95 -4.24 -14.77
N ARG A 42 1.83 -3.25 -14.97
CA ARG A 42 2.95 -3.32 -15.92
C ARG A 42 4.24 -3.85 -15.29
N GLN A 43 4.30 -3.98 -13.97
CA GLN A 43 5.49 -4.48 -13.29
C GLN A 43 5.57 -6.00 -13.41
N SER A 44 6.76 -6.51 -13.73
CA SER A 44 7.04 -7.95 -13.76
C SER A 44 6.95 -8.58 -12.38
N HIS A 45 7.21 -7.80 -11.33
CA HIS A 45 7.16 -8.22 -9.94
C HIS A 45 6.25 -7.28 -9.15
N GLN A 46 5.26 -7.86 -8.47
CA GLN A 46 4.35 -7.12 -7.60
C GLN A 46 4.98 -6.99 -6.21
N PRO A 47 5.06 -5.78 -5.61
CA PRO A 47 5.60 -5.60 -4.28
C PRO A 47 4.79 -6.37 -3.22
N HIS A 48 5.45 -6.72 -2.11
CA HIS A 48 4.81 -7.41 -0.98
C HIS A 48 4.03 -6.41 -0.11
N ILE A 49 4.58 -5.20 0.02
CA ILE A 49 3.99 -4.09 0.78
C ILE A 49 4.01 -2.83 -0.09
N ILE A 50 2.91 -2.08 -0.08
CA ILE A 50 2.81 -0.77 -0.70
C ILE A 50 2.37 0.23 0.35
N CYS A 51 3.14 1.29 0.57
CA CYS A 51 2.78 2.41 1.42
C CYS A 51 2.44 3.61 0.56
N LEU A 52 1.21 4.11 0.67
CA LEU A 52 0.77 5.36 0.06
C LEU A 52 0.65 6.43 1.14
N GLN A 53 1.32 7.56 0.95
CA GLN A 53 1.20 8.74 1.81
C GLN A 53 0.43 9.85 1.09
N GLU A 54 -0.03 10.84 1.86
CA GLU A 54 -0.73 12.02 1.35
C GLU A 54 -1.97 11.58 0.55
N THR A 55 -2.77 10.70 1.17
CA THR A 55 -3.96 10.13 0.56
C THR A 55 -5.15 11.08 0.61
N PHE A 56 -5.24 11.98 1.60
CA PHE A 56 -6.34 12.94 1.73
C PHE A 56 -7.70 12.25 1.78
N LEU A 57 -7.75 11.05 2.37
CA LEU A 57 -8.98 10.30 2.58
C LEU A 57 -9.55 10.63 3.97
N ASP A 58 -10.86 10.51 4.06
CA ASP A 58 -11.62 10.63 5.29
C ASP A 58 -12.62 9.45 5.42
N SER A 59 -13.39 9.44 6.51
CA SER A 59 -14.37 8.40 6.80
C SER A 59 -15.50 8.25 5.77
N GLN A 60 -15.69 9.21 4.87
CA GLN A 60 -16.70 9.12 3.79
C GLN A 60 -16.23 8.24 2.64
N HIS A 61 -14.92 8.05 2.50
CA HIS A 61 -14.34 7.22 1.45
C HIS A 61 -14.40 5.74 1.86
N LEU A 62 -15.25 4.94 1.21
CA LEU A 62 -15.34 3.51 1.47
C LEU A 62 -14.06 2.77 1.06
N ASP A 63 -13.65 1.75 1.80
CA ASP A 63 -12.46 0.93 1.46
C ASP A 63 -12.49 0.38 0.03
N LYS A 64 -13.68 -0.02 -0.43
CA LYS A 64 -13.90 -0.50 -1.81
C LYS A 64 -13.50 0.51 -2.87
N SER A 65 -13.56 1.81 -2.58
CA SER A 65 -13.14 2.85 -3.54
C SER A 65 -11.62 2.85 -3.78
N VAL A 66 -10.85 2.45 -2.77
CA VAL A 66 -9.39 2.49 -2.77
C VAL A 66 -8.73 1.12 -2.86
N GLU A 67 -9.51 0.03 -2.90
CA GLU A 67 -8.98 -1.33 -2.88
C GLU A 67 -7.99 -1.63 -4.02
N ILE A 68 -6.96 -2.43 -3.75
CA ILE A 68 -6.08 -2.99 -4.78
C ILE A 68 -6.27 -4.50 -4.76
N LYS A 69 -6.62 -5.07 -5.91
CA LYS A 69 -6.89 -6.52 -6.04
C LYS A 69 -5.68 -7.33 -5.55
N HIS A 70 -5.94 -8.37 -4.77
CA HIS A 70 -4.93 -9.25 -4.16
C HIS A 70 -4.09 -8.62 -3.03
N TYR A 71 -4.52 -7.47 -2.51
CA TYR A 71 -3.93 -6.86 -1.33
C TYR A 71 -4.97 -6.63 -0.24
N LYS A 72 -4.55 -6.84 1.00
CA LYS A 72 -5.23 -6.41 2.22
C LYS A 72 -4.91 -4.94 2.44
N LEU A 73 -5.92 -4.14 2.76
CA LEU A 73 -5.81 -2.71 3.00
C LEU A 73 -5.77 -2.40 4.50
N PHE A 74 -4.85 -1.53 4.90
CA PHE A 74 -4.77 -0.89 6.21
C PHE A 74 -4.67 0.62 5.99
N ARG A 75 -5.43 1.42 6.74
CA ARG A 75 -5.39 2.88 6.55
C ARG A 75 -5.48 3.65 7.86
N CYS A 76 -4.93 4.85 7.81
CA CYS A 76 -5.02 5.87 8.84
C CYS A 76 -5.46 7.14 8.12
N ASP A 77 -6.73 7.49 8.27
CA ASP A 77 -7.30 8.67 7.64
C ASP A 77 -7.10 9.90 8.51
N ASP A 78 -7.17 11.07 7.86
CA ASP A 78 -7.20 12.35 8.53
C ASP A 78 -8.59 12.98 8.36
N ASN A 79 -9.33 13.12 9.46
CA ASN A 79 -10.65 13.75 9.44
C ASN A 79 -10.61 15.23 8.99
N SER A 80 -9.43 15.86 9.00
CA SER A 80 -9.25 17.20 8.48
C SER A 80 -8.91 17.27 6.98
N ASN A 81 -8.82 16.11 6.30
CA ASN A 81 -8.48 16.01 4.88
C ASN A 81 -7.21 16.80 4.52
N ARG A 82 -6.17 16.71 5.37
CA ARG A 82 -4.86 17.34 5.16
C ARG A 82 -3.74 16.33 4.96
N ALA A 83 -3.94 15.09 5.41
CA ALA A 83 -2.96 14.02 5.33
C ALA A 83 -3.66 12.66 5.08
N GLY A 84 -3.02 11.56 5.48
CA GLY A 84 -3.57 10.22 5.36
C GLY A 84 -2.57 9.22 4.81
N ILE A 85 -2.64 7.99 5.31
CA ILE A 85 -1.73 6.90 4.98
C ILE A 85 -2.56 5.66 4.66
N ILE A 86 -2.19 4.96 3.59
CA ILE A 86 -2.65 3.59 3.33
C ILE A 86 -1.44 2.67 3.22
N THR A 87 -1.49 1.52 3.86
CA THR A 87 -0.59 0.40 3.61
C THR A 87 -1.39 -0.76 3.02
N TYR A 88 -0.92 -1.26 1.89
CA TYR A 88 -1.41 -2.50 1.29
C TYR A 88 -0.40 -3.61 1.58
N ALA A 89 -0.88 -4.77 2.01
CA ALA A 89 -0.08 -5.99 2.09
C ALA A 89 -0.63 -7.03 1.14
N ARG A 90 0.22 -7.64 0.32
CA ARG A 90 -0.20 -8.69 -0.61
C ARG A 90 -0.83 -9.86 0.15
N ASN A 91 -1.88 -10.48 -0.37
CA ASN A 91 -2.70 -11.43 0.39
C ASN A 91 -1.96 -12.71 0.82
N ASP A 92 -0.84 -13.03 0.17
CA ASP A 92 0.07 -14.12 0.53
C ASP A 92 1.05 -13.75 1.65
N VAL A 93 1.13 -12.46 2.03
CA VAL A 93 1.96 -11.93 3.11
C VAL A 93 1.15 -11.86 4.40
N LYS A 94 1.62 -12.57 5.44
CA LYS A 94 1.01 -12.52 6.77
C LYS A 94 1.20 -11.12 7.37
N SER A 95 0.08 -10.44 7.63
CA SER A 95 0.08 -9.05 8.09
C SER A 95 -1.08 -8.71 9.03
N THR A 96 -0.78 -7.89 10.04
CA THR A 96 -1.72 -7.48 11.09
C THR A 96 -1.56 -5.99 11.41
N LEU A 97 -2.68 -5.28 11.56
CA LEU A 97 -2.69 -3.91 12.06
C LEU A 97 -2.37 -3.93 13.56
N ILE A 98 -1.35 -3.19 13.96
CA ILE A 98 -0.99 -3.00 15.37
C ILE A 98 -1.58 -1.70 15.90
N LEU A 99 -1.47 -0.62 15.11
CA LEU A 99 -1.94 0.70 15.51
C LEU A 99 -2.35 1.53 14.29
N SER A 100 -3.47 2.24 14.42
CA SER A 100 -3.85 3.35 13.53
C SER A 100 -4.19 4.55 14.42
N ASN A 101 -3.49 5.66 14.24
CA ASN A 101 -3.68 6.88 15.00
C ASN A 101 -3.71 8.10 14.08
N SER A 102 -4.92 8.63 13.88
CA SER A 102 -5.19 9.79 13.01
C SER A 102 -4.56 11.08 13.52
N ASP A 103 -4.45 11.29 14.82
CA ASP A 103 -3.90 12.55 15.36
C ASP A 103 -2.39 12.65 15.11
N LEU A 104 -1.69 11.52 15.17
CA LEU A 104 -0.24 11.42 14.93
C LEU A 104 0.11 11.07 13.47
N GLN A 105 -0.89 10.80 12.63
CA GLN A 105 -0.68 10.28 11.28
C GLN A 105 0.22 9.04 11.28
N LEU A 106 -0.10 8.09 12.16
CA LEU A 106 0.72 6.90 12.41
C LEU A 106 -0.06 5.63 12.09
N LEU A 107 0.51 4.80 11.22
CA LEU A 107 0.02 3.47 10.87
C LEU A 107 1.13 2.44 11.09
N ILE A 108 0.91 1.49 12.00
CA ILE A 108 1.84 0.39 12.27
C ILE A 108 1.21 -0.91 11.83
N VAL A 109 1.80 -1.54 10.81
CA VAL A 109 1.43 -2.86 10.32
C VAL A 109 2.59 -3.82 10.59
N GLN A 110 2.32 -4.89 11.32
CA GLN A 110 3.27 -5.99 11.50
C GLN A 110 3.22 -6.91 10.28
N VAL A 111 4.39 -7.30 9.78
CA VAL A 111 4.56 -8.24 8.67
C VAL A 111 5.45 -9.39 9.14
N THR A 112 5.05 -10.63 8.84
CA THR A 112 5.87 -11.83 9.08
C THR A 112 6.32 -12.38 7.73
N ILE A 113 7.64 -12.51 7.57
CA ILE A 113 8.34 -13.00 6.38
C ILE A 113 8.88 -14.40 6.70
#